data_AF-A0A661THY6-F1
#
_entry.id   AF-A0A661THY6-F1
#
_cell.length_a   1.000
_cell.length_b   1.000
_cell.length_c   1.000
_cell.angle_alpha   90.00
_cell.angle_beta   90.00
_cell.angle_gamma   90.00
#
_symmetry.space_group_name_H-M   'P 1'
#
loop_
_entity.id
_entity.type
_entity.pdbx_description
1 polymer ?
#
loop_
_entity_poly.entity_id
_entity_poly.type
_entity_poly.pdbx_seq_one_letter_code
_entity_poly.pdbx_strand_id
1 'polypeptide(L)'
;MNKTGYDIYYVYISHVGDDSWGNDKLGDIVIYDGETHRIIFTEQPFLEIDILVEDVDGDYYTKAAVNLADTDLITFTRNDMNQEESDLLNKVTIEGPGGEFSGYIELTNRVGRAIKYVYLRDKTNDWGPDLLGDEIFLDKGVFEVTMLNFPDSIFDVMFEDRRGKTYTFISYDLDSDSLTVTPEDKD
;
A
#
# COMPACT_ATOMS: atom_id res chain seq x y z
N MET A 1 -13.50 14.45 -7.26
CA MET A 1 -14.78 13.78 -6.98
C MET A 1 -14.57 12.30 -7.05
N ASN A 2 -15.02 11.59 -6.02
CA ASN A 2 -15.00 10.14 -5.97
C ASN A 2 -16.31 9.58 -6.52
N LYS A 3 -16.22 8.70 -7.53
CA LYS A 3 -17.32 7.88 -8.06
C LYS A 3 -16.81 6.47 -8.41
N THR A 4 -15.79 6.00 -7.69
CA THR A 4 -15.22 4.67 -7.92
C THR A 4 -16.15 3.57 -7.41
N GLY A 5 -17.03 3.89 -6.46
CA GLY A 5 -17.79 2.94 -5.66
C GLY A 5 -17.10 2.54 -4.35
N TYR A 6 -15.91 3.09 -4.09
CA TYR A 6 -15.07 2.79 -2.92
C TYR A 6 -14.57 4.08 -2.28
N ASP A 7 -14.35 4.09 -0.97
CA ASP A 7 -13.83 5.26 -0.27
C ASP A 7 -12.35 5.49 -0.64
N ILE A 8 -11.97 6.73 -0.96
CA ILE A 8 -10.59 7.10 -1.27
C ILE A 8 -9.87 7.57 -0.02
N TYR A 9 -8.73 6.95 0.26
CA TYR A 9 -7.92 7.19 1.45
C TYR A 9 -6.71 8.06 1.14
N TYR A 10 -6.16 7.95 -0.08
CA TYR A 10 -4.95 8.67 -0.46
C TYR A 10 -5.08 9.34 -1.81
N VAL A 11 -4.45 10.50 -1.95
CA VAL A 11 -4.30 11.20 -3.24
C VAL A 11 -2.85 11.63 -3.39
N TYR A 12 -2.23 11.19 -4.46
CA TYR A 12 -0.88 11.58 -4.85
C TYR A 12 -0.92 12.41 -6.13
N ILE A 13 0.02 13.35 -6.24
CA ILE A 13 0.11 14.28 -7.37
C ILE A 13 1.58 14.51 -7.69
N SER A 14 1.95 14.25 -8.94
CA SER A 14 3.29 14.49 -9.51
C SER A 14 3.23 15.33 -10.78
N HIS A 15 4.38 15.84 -11.21
CA HIS A 15 4.49 16.42 -12.54
C HIS A 15 4.51 15.31 -13.60
N VAL A 16 4.01 15.62 -14.80
CA VAL A 16 4.07 14.67 -15.92
C VAL A 16 5.52 14.24 -16.19
N GLY A 17 5.74 12.93 -16.16
CA GLY A 17 7.04 12.32 -16.42
C GLY A 17 8.00 12.29 -15.22
N ASP A 18 7.53 12.62 -14.02
CA ASP A 18 8.25 12.31 -12.79
C ASP A 18 8.20 10.79 -12.53
N ASP A 19 9.34 10.23 -12.09
CA ASP A 19 9.43 8.80 -11.74
C ASP A 19 8.89 8.51 -10.31
N SER A 20 8.24 9.48 -9.65
CA SER A 20 7.72 9.32 -8.27
C SER A 20 6.48 10.19 -7.98
N TRP A 21 5.55 9.67 -7.19
CA TRP A 21 4.22 10.28 -6.93
C TRP A 21 4.20 11.38 -5.85
N GLY A 22 5.29 11.54 -5.08
CA GLY A 22 5.38 12.49 -3.98
C GLY A 22 4.52 12.12 -2.76
N ASN A 23 4.38 13.04 -1.80
CA ASN A 23 3.60 12.79 -0.57
C ASN A 23 2.08 12.87 -0.80
N ASP A 24 1.33 12.10 -0.02
CA ASP A 24 -0.14 12.17 0.07
C ASP A 24 -0.65 13.60 0.36
N LYS A 25 -1.80 13.92 -0.25
CA LYS A 25 -2.49 15.22 -0.16
C LYS A 25 -3.69 15.23 0.79
N LEU A 26 -4.14 14.09 1.31
CA LEU A 26 -5.33 14.01 2.18
C LEU A 26 -5.01 14.04 3.67
N GLY A 27 -3.88 13.49 4.09
CA GLY A 27 -3.56 13.30 5.50
C GLY A 27 -4.55 12.32 6.15
N ASP A 28 -5.32 12.80 7.12
CA ASP A 28 -6.33 11.99 7.83
C ASP A 28 -7.73 12.05 7.18
N ILE A 29 -7.88 12.75 6.06
CA ILE A 29 -9.17 12.96 5.38
C ILE A 29 -9.47 11.75 4.49
N VAL A 30 -10.72 11.27 4.54
CA VAL A 30 -11.25 10.26 3.62
C VAL A 30 -12.25 10.93 2.67
N ILE A 31 -12.19 10.61 1.37
CA ILE A 31 -13.19 11.04 0.38
C ILE A 31 -14.16 9.89 0.15
N TYR A 32 -15.33 9.93 0.79
CA TYR A 32 -16.32 8.87 0.65
C TYR A 32 -16.86 8.79 -0.79
N ASP A 33 -17.39 7.64 -1.20
CA ASP A 33 -18.00 7.50 -2.54
C ASP A 33 -19.11 8.54 -2.75
N GLY A 34 -19.08 9.19 -3.92
CA GLY A 34 -19.96 10.31 -4.28
C GLY A 34 -19.51 11.67 -3.77
N GLU A 35 -18.49 11.76 -2.90
CA GLU A 35 -18.02 13.03 -2.35
C GLU A 35 -17.01 13.75 -3.24
N THR A 36 -16.82 15.04 -2.96
CA THR A 36 -15.80 15.87 -3.59
C THR A 36 -14.96 16.52 -2.52
N HIS A 37 -13.64 16.33 -2.62
CA HIS A 37 -12.66 17.02 -1.80
C HIS A 37 -11.88 18.03 -2.65
N ARG A 38 -11.52 19.17 -2.04
CA ARG A 38 -10.73 20.23 -2.69
C ARG A 38 -9.31 20.21 -2.13
N ILE A 39 -8.34 19.95 -2.99
CA ILE A 39 -6.91 20.07 -2.70
C ILE A 39 -6.48 21.51 -2.97
N ILE A 40 -5.73 22.10 -2.04
CA ILE A 40 -5.18 23.46 -2.16
C ILE A 40 -3.67 23.35 -2.34
N PHE A 41 -3.16 23.86 -3.45
CA PHE A 41 -1.71 23.95 -3.68
C PHE A 41 -1.15 25.17 -2.95
N THR A 42 -0.13 24.96 -2.11
CA THR A 42 0.59 26.04 -1.41
C THR A 42 1.61 26.75 -2.28
N GLU A 43 2.07 26.08 -3.34
CA GLU A 43 2.94 26.61 -4.38
C GLU A 43 2.21 26.59 -5.74
N GLN A 44 2.72 27.28 -6.76
CA GLN A 44 2.10 27.17 -8.08
C GLN A 44 2.19 25.71 -8.56
N PRO A 45 1.04 25.05 -8.83
CA PRO A 45 1.07 23.71 -9.38
C PRO A 45 1.66 23.77 -10.79
N PHE A 46 2.25 22.66 -11.21
CA PHE A 46 2.51 22.47 -12.62
C PHE A 46 1.21 22.51 -13.41
N LEU A 47 1.29 22.95 -14.67
CA LEU A 47 0.10 23.06 -15.51
C LEU A 47 -0.47 21.68 -15.87
N GLU A 48 0.42 20.72 -16.13
CA GLU A 48 0.07 19.33 -16.41
C GLU A 48 0.59 18.45 -15.26
N ILE A 49 -0.29 17.62 -14.71
CA ILE A 49 0.00 16.76 -13.57
C ILE A 49 -0.51 15.34 -13.81
N ASP A 50 0.13 14.39 -13.17
CA ASP A 50 -0.41 13.04 -12.99
C ASP A 50 -1.06 12.94 -11.60
N ILE A 51 -2.18 12.23 -11.50
CA ILE A 51 -2.91 12.03 -10.26
C ILE A 51 -3.13 10.53 -10.05
N LEU A 52 -2.70 10.04 -8.89
CA LEU A 52 -2.96 8.69 -8.42
C LEU A 52 -3.85 8.78 -7.18
N VAL A 53 -4.87 7.94 -7.09
CA VAL A 53 -5.67 7.79 -5.86
C VAL A 53 -5.72 6.33 -5.46
N GLU A 54 -5.75 6.09 -4.16
CA GLU A 54 -5.81 4.75 -3.57
C GLU A 54 -7.10 4.64 -2.75
N ASP A 55 -7.84 3.56 -2.98
CA ASP A 55 -9.06 3.29 -2.21
C ASP A 55 -8.82 2.47 -0.95
N VAL A 56 -9.91 2.16 -0.25
CA VAL A 56 -9.90 1.41 1.01
C VAL A 56 -9.39 -0.03 0.90
N ASP A 57 -9.42 -0.60 -0.30
CA ASP A 57 -9.00 -1.98 -0.58
C ASP A 57 -7.55 -2.03 -1.13
N GLY A 58 -6.91 -0.86 -1.32
CA GLY A 58 -5.57 -0.74 -1.89
C GLY A 58 -5.55 -0.72 -3.42
N ASP A 59 -6.70 -0.60 -4.07
CA ASP A 59 -6.76 -0.43 -5.52
C ASP A 59 -6.39 1.01 -5.89
N TYR A 60 -5.55 1.16 -6.91
CA TYR A 60 -5.14 2.45 -7.43
C TYR A 60 -5.95 2.84 -8.66
N TYR A 61 -6.18 4.15 -8.79
CA TYR A 61 -6.82 4.77 -9.95
C TYR A 61 -5.95 5.93 -10.43
N THR A 62 -5.69 5.98 -11.72
CA THR A 62 -4.71 6.92 -12.27
C THR A 62 -5.34 7.79 -13.35
N LYS A 63 -5.02 9.09 -13.31
CA LYS A 63 -5.24 10.02 -14.41
C LYS A 63 -3.95 10.73 -14.76
N ALA A 64 -3.46 10.44 -15.95
CA ALA A 64 -2.25 11.05 -16.46
C ALA A 64 -2.53 12.35 -17.23
N ALA A 65 -1.53 13.24 -17.26
CA ALA A 65 -1.48 14.46 -18.06
C ALA A 65 -2.74 15.35 -17.95
N VAL A 66 -3.25 15.51 -16.72
CA VAL A 66 -4.37 16.40 -16.44
C VAL A 66 -3.90 17.85 -16.51
N ASN A 67 -4.47 18.62 -17.42
CA ASN A 67 -4.20 20.04 -17.55
C ASN A 67 -5.12 20.87 -16.62
N LEU A 68 -4.53 21.53 -15.62
CA LEU A 68 -5.25 22.33 -14.64
C LEU A 68 -5.83 23.65 -15.18
N ALA A 69 -5.44 24.09 -16.38
CA ALA A 69 -6.10 25.22 -17.05
C ALA A 69 -7.43 24.82 -17.70
N ASP A 70 -7.61 23.53 -18.02
CA ASP A 70 -8.81 23.04 -18.70
C ASP A 70 -9.90 22.60 -17.72
N THR A 71 -9.53 22.17 -16.52
CA THR A 71 -10.48 21.70 -15.50
C THR A 71 -9.97 21.92 -14.07
N ASP A 72 -10.91 22.24 -13.18
CA ASP A 72 -10.71 22.29 -11.72
C ASP A 72 -11.43 21.15 -10.98
N LEU A 73 -12.13 20.27 -11.71
CA LEU A 73 -12.85 19.13 -11.19
C LEU A 73 -12.41 17.84 -11.88
N ILE A 74 -11.63 17.04 -11.17
CA ILE A 74 -11.27 15.69 -11.57
C ILE A 74 -12.27 14.70 -10.96
N THR A 75 -12.81 13.78 -11.77
CA THR A 75 -13.70 12.70 -11.31
C THR A 75 -13.05 11.34 -11.54
N PHE A 76 -12.87 10.58 -10.47
CA PHE A 76 -12.45 9.18 -10.55
C PHE A 76 -13.66 8.26 -10.59
N THR A 77 -13.60 7.28 -11.46
CA THR A 77 -14.61 6.23 -11.63
C THR A 77 -13.92 4.87 -11.65
N ARG A 78 -14.70 3.79 -11.56
CA ARG A 78 -14.15 2.42 -11.67
C ARG A 78 -13.34 2.17 -12.95
N ASN A 79 -13.61 2.90 -14.04
CA ASN A 79 -12.87 2.75 -15.29
C ASN A 79 -11.47 3.37 -15.26
N ASP A 80 -11.18 4.16 -14.23
CA ASP A 80 -9.86 4.79 -14.04
C ASP A 80 -8.91 3.89 -13.23
N MET A 81 -9.37 2.70 -12.82
CA MET A 81 -8.58 1.75 -12.02
C MET A 81 -7.37 1.28 -12.82
N ASN A 82 -6.19 1.43 -12.23
CA ASN A 82 -4.92 0.97 -12.77
C ASN A 82 -4.53 -0.35 -12.11
N GLN A 83 -5.02 -1.47 -12.67
CA GLN A 83 -4.76 -2.80 -12.14
C GLN A 83 -3.25 -3.11 -12.09
N GLU A 84 -2.49 -2.72 -13.12
CA GLU A 84 -1.05 -2.98 -13.17
C GLU A 84 -0.30 -2.29 -12.03
N GLU A 85 -0.65 -1.03 -11.74
CA GLU A 85 -0.04 -0.28 -10.63
C GLU A 85 -0.48 -0.80 -9.26
N SER A 86 -1.71 -1.31 -9.16
CA SER A 86 -2.21 -2.00 -7.97
C SER A 86 -1.49 -3.32 -7.70
N ASP A 87 -1.23 -4.08 -8.75
CA ASP A 87 -0.50 -5.35 -8.66
C ASP A 87 0.99 -5.14 -8.35
N LEU A 88 1.56 -3.97 -8.68
CA LEU A 88 2.98 -3.66 -8.51
C LEU A 88 3.33 -2.99 -7.18
N LEU A 89 2.48 -2.09 -6.67
CA LEU A 89 2.79 -1.32 -5.45
C LEU A 89 2.49 -2.09 -4.16
N ASN A 90 1.61 -3.09 -4.21
CA ASN A 90 1.16 -3.84 -3.03
C ASN A 90 1.68 -5.27 -2.99
N LYS A 91 2.78 -5.60 -3.69
CA LYS A 91 3.28 -6.98 -3.74
C LYS A 91 4.80 -7.07 -3.73
N VAL A 92 5.31 -8.06 -2.99
CA VAL A 92 6.73 -8.47 -3.06
C VAL A 92 6.84 -9.96 -3.33
N THR A 93 7.89 -10.36 -4.04
CA THR A 93 8.27 -11.77 -4.20
C THR A 93 9.61 -12.02 -3.53
N ILE A 94 9.66 -13.02 -2.65
CA ILE A 94 10.89 -13.48 -1.99
C ILE A 94 11.24 -14.91 -2.41
N GLU A 95 12.53 -15.16 -2.62
CA GLU A 95 13.08 -16.45 -3.00
C GLU A 95 13.78 -17.09 -1.80
N GLY A 96 13.40 -18.34 -1.51
CA GLY A 96 13.95 -19.14 -0.44
C GLY A 96 15.24 -19.86 -0.80
N PRO A 97 15.87 -20.53 0.17
CA PRO A 97 17.12 -21.27 -0.03
C PRO A 97 16.95 -22.58 -0.82
N GLY A 98 15.72 -22.93 -1.21
CA GLY A 98 15.35 -24.20 -1.84
C GLY A 98 14.39 -25.01 -0.95
N GLY A 99 13.32 -25.53 -1.55
CA GLY A 99 12.28 -26.32 -0.88
C GLY A 99 11.04 -26.49 -1.76
N GLU A 100 10.02 -27.17 -1.24
CA GLU A 100 8.79 -27.48 -2.01
C GLU A 100 7.67 -26.46 -1.82
N PHE A 101 7.79 -25.56 -0.83
CA PHE A 101 6.76 -24.56 -0.58
C PHE A 101 6.95 -23.34 -1.49
N SER A 102 5.90 -23.04 -2.26
CA SER A 102 5.72 -21.79 -2.97
C SER A 102 4.26 -21.38 -2.84
N GLY A 103 4.00 -20.15 -2.38
CA GLY A 103 2.66 -19.67 -2.03
C GLY A 103 2.64 -18.16 -1.89
N TYR A 104 1.52 -17.61 -1.43
CA TYR A 104 1.40 -16.19 -1.13
C TYR A 104 0.56 -15.99 0.13
N ILE A 105 0.74 -14.84 0.76
CA ILE A 105 -0.12 -14.38 1.86
C ILE A 105 -0.50 -12.91 1.66
N GLU A 106 -1.76 -12.58 1.92
CA GLU A 106 -2.23 -11.20 2.02
C GLU A 106 -2.07 -10.68 3.45
N LEU A 107 -1.28 -9.62 3.63
CA LEU A 107 -1.15 -8.90 4.88
C LEU A 107 -2.13 -7.72 4.89
N THR A 108 -2.84 -7.49 5.99
CA THR A 108 -3.75 -6.35 6.15
C THR A 108 -3.35 -5.51 7.36
N ASN A 109 -3.19 -4.21 7.17
CA ASN A 109 -2.89 -3.30 8.27
C ASN A 109 -4.20 -2.72 8.85
N ARG A 110 -4.48 -2.97 10.12
CA ARG A 110 -5.59 -2.36 10.87
C ARG A 110 -5.10 -1.71 12.17
N VAL A 111 -3.83 -1.34 12.25
CA VAL A 111 -3.20 -0.74 13.45
C VAL A 111 -3.69 0.69 13.71
N GLY A 112 -4.37 1.32 12.74
CA GLY A 112 -4.78 2.72 12.80
C GLY A 112 -3.64 3.68 12.47
N ARG A 113 -2.63 3.22 11.73
CA ARG A 113 -1.47 4.00 11.26
C ARG A 113 -0.69 3.22 10.20
N ALA A 114 0.15 3.93 9.45
CA ALA A 114 1.09 3.33 8.53
C ALA A 114 2.19 2.49 9.22
N ILE A 115 2.41 1.29 8.70
CA ILE A 115 3.57 0.43 8.93
C ILE A 115 4.70 0.86 7.99
N LYS A 116 5.89 1.02 8.54
CA LYS A 116 7.10 1.44 7.83
C LYS A 116 7.93 0.25 7.37
N TYR A 117 7.95 -0.83 8.13
CA TYR A 117 8.73 -2.02 7.79
C TYR A 117 7.92 -3.28 8.01
N VAL A 118 8.10 -4.24 7.10
CA VAL A 118 7.58 -5.61 7.25
C VAL A 118 8.77 -6.55 7.11
N TYR A 119 8.94 -7.43 8.10
CA TYR A 119 10.01 -8.42 8.11
C TYR A 119 9.44 -9.81 8.21
N LEU A 120 10.09 -10.73 7.51
CA LEU A 120 9.92 -12.16 7.70
C LEU A 120 11.20 -12.77 8.23
N ARG A 121 11.02 -13.77 9.09
CA ARG A 121 12.10 -14.64 9.56
C ARG A 121 11.60 -16.06 9.52
N ASP A 122 12.38 -16.95 8.94
CA ASP A 122 12.13 -18.40 9.00
C ASP A 122 12.59 -18.94 10.37
N LYS A 123 13.02 -20.20 10.45
CA LYS A 123 13.55 -20.80 11.69
C LYS A 123 14.95 -20.29 12.08
N THR A 124 15.47 -19.25 11.45
CA THR A 124 16.75 -18.62 11.80
C THR A 124 16.61 -17.63 12.96
N ASN A 125 17.74 -17.16 13.49
CA ASN A 125 17.75 -16.18 14.59
C ASN A 125 17.72 -14.73 14.10
N ASP A 126 17.93 -14.49 12.80
CA ASP A 126 18.10 -13.15 12.22
C ASP A 126 16.90 -12.81 11.34
N TRP A 127 16.37 -11.59 11.46
CA TRP A 127 15.33 -11.10 10.56
C TRP A 127 15.88 -10.94 9.14
N GLY A 128 15.04 -11.26 8.15
CA GLY A 128 15.30 -10.95 6.75
C GLY A 128 15.33 -9.43 6.48
N PRO A 129 15.59 -9.03 5.22
CA PRO A 129 15.47 -7.62 4.84
C PRO A 129 14.03 -7.13 5.00
N ASP A 130 13.88 -5.81 5.03
CA ASP A 130 12.55 -5.20 4.91
C ASP A 130 11.92 -5.55 3.56
N LEU A 131 10.65 -5.92 3.61
CA LEU A 131 9.85 -6.35 2.46
C LEU A 131 9.16 -5.18 1.75
N LEU A 132 9.00 -4.03 2.40
CA LEU A 132 8.39 -2.84 1.80
C LEU A 132 9.39 -2.02 0.97
N GLY A 133 10.67 -2.03 1.35
CA GLY A 133 11.70 -1.26 0.66
C GLY A 133 11.55 0.23 0.93
N ASP A 134 11.32 1.02 -0.13
CA ASP A 134 11.04 2.46 -0.01
C ASP A 134 9.54 2.76 0.18
N GLU A 135 8.69 1.72 0.07
CA GLU A 135 7.24 1.83 0.21
C GLU A 135 6.80 1.84 1.68
N ILE A 136 5.53 2.17 1.90
CA ILE A 136 4.93 2.25 3.22
C ILE A 136 3.60 1.50 3.22
N PHE A 137 3.41 0.58 4.17
CA PHE A 137 2.19 -0.20 4.30
C PHE A 137 1.14 0.56 5.11
N LEU A 138 0.27 1.25 4.40
CA LEU A 138 -0.67 2.23 4.96
C LEU A 138 -1.76 1.60 5.84
N ASP A 139 -2.40 2.41 6.69
CA ASP A 139 -3.53 1.90 7.49
C ASP A 139 -4.65 1.48 6.55
N LYS A 140 -5.28 0.36 6.85
CA LYS A 140 -6.31 -0.29 6.03
C LYS A 140 -5.85 -0.92 4.72
N GLY A 141 -4.62 -0.69 4.30
CA GLY A 141 -4.05 -1.28 3.09
C GLY A 141 -3.87 -2.79 3.19
N VAL A 142 -3.68 -3.39 2.01
CA VAL A 142 -3.35 -4.79 1.80
C VAL A 142 -1.98 -4.89 1.12
N PHE A 143 -1.15 -5.84 1.53
CA PHE A 143 0.17 -6.10 0.96
C PHE A 143 0.39 -7.59 0.80
N GLU A 144 0.67 -8.06 -0.42
CA GLU A 144 0.88 -9.46 -0.73
C GLU A 144 2.38 -9.82 -0.67
N VAL A 145 2.69 -10.91 0.02
CA VAL A 145 4.01 -11.53 -0.02
C VAL A 145 3.91 -12.86 -0.75
N THR A 146 4.49 -12.93 -1.96
CA THR A 146 4.71 -14.20 -2.66
C THR A 146 6.04 -14.81 -2.21
N MET A 147 6.01 -16.09 -1.82
CA MET A 147 7.16 -16.86 -1.40
C MET A 147 7.42 -17.98 -2.40
N LEU A 148 8.68 -18.13 -2.83
CA LEU A 148 9.08 -19.17 -3.77
C LEU A 148 10.19 -20.03 -3.16
N ASN A 149 10.08 -21.35 -3.32
CA ASN A 149 11.15 -22.31 -3.01
C ASN A 149 11.63 -22.31 -1.55
N PHE A 150 10.69 -22.29 -0.60
CA PHE A 150 11.00 -22.40 0.83
C PHE A 150 10.82 -23.83 1.38
N PRO A 151 11.54 -24.20 2.46
CA PRO A 151 11.40 -25.53 3.08
C PRO A 151 10.01 -25.80 3.68
N ASP A 152 9.34 -24.78 4.21
CA ASP A 152 7.98 -24.83 4.76
C ASP A 152 7.34 -23.44 4.73
N SER A 153 6.06 -23.37 5.15
CA SER A 153 5.24 -22.15 5.20
C SER A 153 5.29 -21.42 6.54
N ILE A 154 6.12 -21.86 7.51
CA ILE A 154 6.08 -21.34 8.87
C ILE A 154 7.13 -20.25 9.08
N PHE A 155 6.68 -19.03 9.34
CA PHE A 155 7.53 -17.86 9.53
C PHE A 155 7.12 -17.05 10.76
N ASP A 156 8.07 -16.32 11.31
CA ASP A 156 7.78 -15.17 12.14
C ASP A 156 7.57 -13.94 11.24
N VAL A 157 6.55 -13.14 11.56
CA VAL A 157 6.21 -11.90 10.85
C VAL A 157 6.31 -10.74 11.83
N MET A 158 7.03 -9.68 11.46
CA MET A 158 7.10 -8.46 12.26
C MET A 158 6.73 -7.25 11.43
N PHE A 159 5.84 -6.43 11.99
CA PHE A 159 5.48 -5.12 11.47
C PHE A 159 6.10 -4.05 12.37
N GLU A 160 6.66 -2.98 11.80
CA GLU A 160 7.14 -1.82 12.56
C GLU A 160 6.44 -0.54 12.07
N ASP A 161 5.79 0.20 12.97
CA ASP A 161 5.16 1.48 12.63
C ASP A 161 6.18 2.61 12.44
N ARG A 162 5.76 3.74 11.85
CA ARG A 162 6.64 4.93 11.67
C ARG A 162 7.20 5.52 12.99
N ARG A 163 6.77 5.06 14.16
CA ARG A 163 7.26 5.47 15.48
C ARG A 163 8.15 4.41 16.14
N GLY A 164 8.48 3.33 15.43
CA GLY A 164 9.31 2.22 15.93
C GLY A 164 8.57 1.27 16.86
N LYS A 165 7.24 1.21 16.84
CA LYS A 165 6.48 0.18 17.57
C LYS A 165 6.37 -1.08 16.73
N THR A 166 6.58 -2.23 17.35
CA THR A 166 6.54 -3.53 16.69
C THR A 166 5.30 -4.34 17.04
N TYR A 167 4.93 -5.22 16.11
CA TYR A 167 3.82 -6.17 16.22
C TYR A 167 4.34 -7.49 15.66
N THR A 168 4.50 -8.50 16.51
CA THR A 168 5.20 -9.73 16.13
C THR A 168 4.28 -10.95 16.20
N PHE A 169 4.18 -11.68 15.08
CA PHE A 169 3.49 -12.96 14.97
C PHE A 169 4.54 -14.06 14.89
N ILE A 170 4.55 -14.97 15.86
CA ILE A 170 5.56 -16.04 15.95
C ILE A 170 5.01 -17.34 15.38
N SER A 171 5.81 -18.01 14.55
CA SER A 171 5.50 -19.32 13.95
C SER A 171 4.13 -19.32 13.26
N TYR A 172 3.86 -18.26 12.53
CA TYR A 172 2.66 -18.09 11.74
C TYR A 172 2.75 -18.89 10.45
N ASP A 173 1.65 -19.54 10.08
CA ASP A 173 1.57 -20.34 8.85
C ASP A 173 1.16 -19.45 7.68
N LEU A 174 2.11 -19.11 6.81
CA LEU A 174 1.89 -18.25 5.66
C LEU A 174 1.22 -18.97 4.47
N ASP A 175 0.85 -20.24 4.60
CA ASP A 175 -0.09 -20.92 3.67
C ASP A 175 -1.56 -20.59 4.02
N SER A 176 -1.79 -19.74 5.03
CA SER A 176 -3.12 -19.17 5.30
C SER A 176 -3.52 -18.11 4.27
N ASP A 177 -4.83 -17.92 4.07
CA ASP A 177 -5.35 -16.90 3.14
C ASP A 177 -4.86 -15.47 3.46
N SER A 178 -4.83 -15.07 4.74
CA SER A 178 -4.47 -13.70 5.13
C SER A 178 -4.03 -13.55 6.59
N LEU A 179 -3.21 -12.52 6.86
CA LEU A 179 -2.81 -12.07 8.19
C LEU A 179 -3.20 -10.60 8.38
N THR A 180 -4.02 -10.32 9.40
CA THR A 180 -4.37 -8.94 9.79
C THR A 180 -3.61 -8.53 11.05
N VAL A 181 -2.90 -7.40 10.99
CA VAL A 181 -2.25 -6.79 12.16
C VAL A 181 -3.12 -5.66 12.73
N THR A 182 -3.33 -5.66 14.04
CA THR A 182 -4.21 -4.73 14.76
C THR A 182 -3.48 -4.04 15.91
N PRO A 183 -4.07 -3.02 16.56
CA PRO A 183 -3.44 -2.36 17.71
C PRO A 183 -3.26 -3.29 18.93
N GLU A 184 -4.00 -4.41 18.98
CA GLU A 184 -3.96 -5.39 20.07
C GLU A 184 -2.74 -6.31 19.97
N ASP A 185 -2.14 -6.44 18.78
CA ASP A 185 -0.99 -7.32 18.50
C ASP A 185 0.36 -6.69 18.83
N LYS A 186 0.36 -5.51 19.47
CA LYS A 186 1.56 -4.74 19.77
C LYS A 186 2.37 -5.40 20.88
N ASP A 187 3.68 -5.50 20.69
CA ASP A 187 4.64 -5.99 21.67
C ASP A 187 4.75 -5.13 22.94
#